data_AF-A0AAU4JKS6-F1
#
_entry.id   AF-A0AAU4JKS6-F1
#
_cell.length_a   1.000
_cell.length_b   1.000
_cell.length_c   1.000
_cell.angle_alpha   90.00
_cell.angle_beta   90.00
_cell.angle_gamma   90.00
#
_symmetry.space_group_name_H-M   'P 1'
#
loop_
_entity.id
_entity.type
_entity.pdbx_description
1 polymer ?
#
loop_
_entity_poly.entity_id
_entity_poly.type
_entity_poly.pdbx_seq_one_letter_code
_entity_poly.pdbx_strand_id
1 'polypeptide(L)'
;MGYTVMPSGRLNLPESEDAAAVAAVQAALAERGGWYGPDEFPSDGTLIDLADPARATITRDGDWIEFGHDDEGDPKWSNQTTAFYVAIAPFVRSGTVQIEGEDGARWSYTYANGQVTQQGWNGWDGSVEPFGEYVDHP
;
A
#
# COMPACT_ATOMS: atom_id res chain seq x y z
N MET A 1 18.03 -3.32 7.88
CA MET A 1 18.02 -3.51 6.42
C MET A 1 16.58 -3.34 5.99
N GLY A 2 16.31 -2.57 4.94
CA GLY A 2 14.96 -2.48 4.37
C GLY A 2 14.93 -3.21 3.04
N TYR A 3 13.73 -3.57 2.61
CA TYR A 3 13.48 -4.41 1.45
C TYR A 3 12.84 -3.57 0.36
N THR A 4 13.60 -3.23 -0.68
CA THR A 4 13.16 -2.32 -1.74
C THR A 4 12.08 -2.99 -2.58
N VAL A 5 11.03 -2.22 -2.94
CA VAL A 5 9.92 -2.69 -3.76
C VAL A 5 9.58 -1.80 -4.94
N MET A 6 8.95 -2.39 -5.93
CA MET A 6 8.44 -1.76 -7.15
C MET A 6 6.95 -2.08 -7.29
N PRO A 7 6.06 -1.27 -6.69
CA PRO A 7 4.62 -1.44 -6.86
C PRO A 7 4.16 -0.99 -8.25
N SER A 8 3.13 -1.66 -8.77
CA SER A 8 2.44 -1.27 -9.99
C SER A 8 0.99 -1.75 -9.98
N GLY A 9 0.09 -1.06 -10.66
CA GLY A 9 -1.29 -1.50 -10.83
C GLY A 9 -2.30 -0.40 -10.61
N ARG A 10 -3.59 -0.76 -10.57
CA ARG A 10 -4.67 0.24 -10.54
C ARG A 10 -5.84 -0.26 -9.71
N LEU A 11 -6.41 0.64 -8.91
CA LEU A 11 -7.56 0.38 -8.04
C LEU A 11 -8.71 1.33 -8.40
N ASN A 12 -9.93 0.78 -8.44
CA ASN A 12 -11.15 1.55 -8.49
C ASN A 12 -11.50 1.99 -7.06
N LEU A 13 -11.14 3.23 -6.74
CA LEU A 13 -11.43 3.89 -5.47
C LEU A 13 -12.21 5.15 -5.84
N PRO A 14 -13.54 5.18 -5.68
CA PRO A 14 -14.36 6.31 -6.07
C PRO A 14 -13.91 7.61 -5.40
N GLU A 15 -13.88 8.73 -6.14
CA GLU A 15 -13.37 10.01 -5.61
C GLU A 15 -14.16 10.50 -4.41
N SER A 16 -15.44 10.14 -4.33
CA SER A 16 -16.29 10.43 -3.18
C SER A 16 -15.82 9.78 -1.87
N GLU A 17 -15.01 8.71 -1.94
CA GLU A 17 -14.51 7.96 -0.79
C GLU A 17 -13.09 8.42 -0.36
N ASP A 18 -12.42 9.29 -1.12
CA ASP A 18 -11.02 9.66 -0.88
C ASP A 18 -10.76 10.20 0.52
N ALA A 19 -11.57 11.15 0.98
CA ALA A 19 -11.38 11.75 2.29
C ALA A 19 -11.50 10.70 3.41
N ALA A 20 -12.40 9.72 3.26
CA ALA A 20 -12.55 8.62 4.20
C ALA A 20 -11.39 7.63 4.12
N ALA A 21 -10.91 7.33 2.91
CA ALA A 21 -9.74 6.48 2.69
C ALA A 21 -8.47 7.09 3.28
N VAL A 22 -8.22 8.39 3.05
CA VAL A 22 -7.09 9.13 3.65
C VAL A 22 -7.16 9.02 5.17
N ALA A 23 -8.29 9.37 5.78
CA ALA A 23 -8.42 9.32 7.23
C ALA A 23 -8.16 7.91 7.81
N ALA A 24 -8.67 6.86 7.15
CA ALA A 24 -8.44 5.49 7.56
C ALA A 24 -6.97 5.07 7.42
N VAL A 25 -6.32 5.44 6.33
CA VAL A 25 -4.90 5.17 6.11
C VAL A 25 -4.05 5.90 7.15
N GLN A 26 -4.28 7.18 7.38
CA GLN A 26 -3.55 7.94 8.40
C GLN A 26 -3.66 7.31 9.79
N ALA A 27 -4.87 6.89 10.18
CA ALA A 27 -5.08 6.19 11.44
C ALA A 27 -4.28 4.88 11.50
N ALA A 28 -4.33 4.06 10.45
CA ALA A 28 -3.60 2.81 10.37
C ALA A 28 -2.07 2.99 10.38
N LEU A 29 -1.57 4.05 9.73
CA LEU A 29 -0.15 4.39 9.73
C LEU A 29 0.32 4.88 11.11
N ALA A 30 -0.48 5.69 11.79
CA ALA A 30 -0.17 6.23 13.11
C ALA A 30 -0.09 5.14 14.20
N GLU A 31 -0.83 4.04 14.05
CA GLU A 31 -0.75 2.89 14.95
C GLU A 31 0.53 2.04 14.75
N ARG A 32 1.30 2.31 13.69
CA ARG A 32 2.52 1.58 13.37
C ARG A 32 3.73 2.49 13.53
N GLY A 33 4.74 2.01 14.26
CA GLY A 33 6.04 2.69 14.29
C GLY A 33 6.68 2.69 12.90
N GLY A 34 7.20 3.82 12.46
CA GLY A 34 7.84 3.98 11.16
C GLY A 34 8.17 5.44 10.84
N TRP A 35 8.29 5.75 9.56
CA TRP A 35 8.71 7.07 9.08
C TRP A 35 7.56 8.06 8.96
N TYR A 36 6.31 7.59 8.83
CA TYR A 36 5.15 8.49 8.84
C TYR A 36 4.95 9.10 10.23
N GLY A 37 5.01 10.43 10.30
CA GLY A 37 4.63 11.24 11.46
C GLY A 37 3.26 11.89 11.23
N PRO A 38 2.25 11.67 12.09
CA PRO A 38 0.91 12.22 11.89
C PRO A 38 0.87 13.76 11.89
N ASP A 39 1.82 14.41 12.56
CA ASP A 39 1.92 15.87 12.65
C ASP A 39 2.54 16.51 11.38
N GLU A 40 3.15 15.72 10.50
CA GLU A 40 3.81 16.19 9.27
C GLU A 40 2.87 16.13 8.05
N PHE A 41 1.70 15.48 8.20
CA PHE A 41 0.76 15.31 7.10
C PHE A 41 -0.13 16.55 6.92
N PRO A 42 -0.32 17.04 5.68
CA PRO A 42 -1.16 18.21 5.41
C PRO A 42 -2.62 17.95 5.79
N SER A 43 -3.29 18.95 6.37
CA SER A 43 -4.69 18.85 6.81
C SER A 43 -5.68 18.55 5.67
N ASP A 44 -5.30 18.88 4.44
CA ASP A 44 -6.02 18.65 3.18
C ASP A 44 -5.32 17.61 2.29
N GLY A 45 -4.44 16.78 2.87
CA GLY A 45 -3.69 15.78 2.14
C GLY A 45 -4.56 14.70 1.52
N THR A 46 -4.04 14.13 0.44
CA THR A 46 -4.70 13.16 -0.43
C THR A 46 -3.99 11.80 -0.34
N LEU A 47 -4.53 10.79 -1.04
CA LEU A 47 -3.82 9.52 -1.20
C LEU A 47 -2.49 9.68 -1.95
N ILE A 48 -2.33 10.72 -2.76
CA ILE A 48 -1.06 11.03 -3.44
C ILE A 48 0.00 11.46 -2.41
N ASP A 49 -0.39 12.23 -1.40
CA ASP A 49 0.51 12.64 -0.31
C ASP A 49 0.88 11.45 0.60
N LEU A 50 0.05 10.39 0.62
CA LEU A 50 0.30 9.14 1.33
C LEU A 50 1.04 8.08 0.48
N ALA A 51 1.52 8.46 -0.71
CA ALA A 51 2.21 7.54 -1.60
C ALA A 51 3.59 7.12 -1.05
N ASP A 52 4.33 8.00 -0.35
CA ASP A 52 5.61 7.65 0.28
C ASP A 52 5.46 6.54 1.36
N PRO A 53 4.51 6.61 2.31
CA PRO A 53 4.22 5.50 3.21
C PRO A 53 3.89 4.18 2.48
N ALA A 54 3.22 4.28 1.31
CA ALA A 54 2.93 3.16 0.43
C ALA A 54 4.14 2.69 -0.39
N ARG A 55 5.27 3.41 -0.34
CA ARG A 55 6.50 3.18 -1.10
C ARG A 55 6.22 3.10 -2.61
N ALA A 56 5.34 4.00 -3.05
CA ALA A 56 4.82 4.08 -4.40
C ALA A 56 4.75 5.54 -4.86
N THR A 57 4.63 5.75 -6.17
CA THR A 57 3.97 6.95 -6.71
C THR A 57 2.49 6.64 -6.92
N ILE A 58 1.61 7.59 -6.64
CA ILE A 58 0.17 7.45 -6.90
C ILE A 58 -0.28 8.56 -7.83
N THR A 59 -1.01 8.20 -8.88
CA THR A 59 -1.71 9.16 -9.74
C THR A 59 -3.21 8.91 -9.72
N ARG A 60 -3.98 9.97 -9.93
CA ARG A 60 -5.44 9.97 -9.87
C ARG A 60 -6.03 10.15 -11.28
N ASP A 61 -7.01 9.31 -11.63
CA ASP A 61 -7.83 9.43 -12.83
C ASP A 61 -9.30 9.12 -12.49
N GLY A 62 -10.04 10.17 -12.09
CA GLY A 62 -11.44 10.07 -11.67
C GLY A 62 -11.62 9.10 -10.50
N ASP A 63 -12.43 8.05 -10.68
CA ASP A 63 -12.68 7.00 -9.69
C ASP A 63 -11.59 5.92 -9.60
N TRP A 64 -10.41 6.21 -10.14
CA TRP A 64 -9.30 5.28 -10.10
C TRP A 64 -8.01 5.94 -9.63
N ILE A 65 -7.21 5.14 -8.93
CA ILE A 65 -5.83 5.44 -8.59
C ILE A 65 -4.91 4.43 -9.25
N GLU A 66 -3.78 4.92 -9.78
CA GLU A 66 -2.73 4.10 -10.38
C GLU A 66 -1.46 4.19 -9.55
N PHE A 67 -0.90 3.02 -9.25
CA PHE A 67 0.34 2.85 -8.52
C PHE A 67 1.48 2.70 -9.52
N GLY A 68 2.54 3.46 -9.27
CA GLY A 68 3.84 3.31 -9.92
C GLY A 68 4.94 3.18 -8.87
N HIS A 69 6.15 2.88 -9.34
CA HIS A 69 7.32 2.79 -8.48
C HIS A 69 7.81 4.19 -8.06
N ASP A 70 8.26 4.31 -6.81
CA ASP A 70 8.94 5.49 -6.30
C ASP A 70 10.44 5.41 -6.62
N ASP A 71 10.83 5.98 -7.77
CA ASP A 71 12.21 6.07 -8.25
C ASP A 71 13.05 7.12 -7.48
N GLU A 72 12.42 8.08 -6.81
CA GLU A 72 13.09 9.23 -6.20
C GLU A 72 13.30 9.07 -4.68
N GLY A 73 12.48 8.25 -4.02
CA GLY A 73 12.50 8.01 -2.58
C GLY A 73 13.36 6.82 -2.13
N ASP A 74 13.09 6.35 -0.89
CA ASP A 74 13.66 5.13 -0.31
C ASP A 74 12.53 4.07 -0.22
N PRO A 75 12.27 3.30 -1.29
CA PRO A 75 11.09 2.43 -1.44
C PRO A 75 11.19 1.13 -0.62
N LYS A 76 11.66 1.22 0.62
CA LYS A 76 11.77 0.10 1.56
C LYS A 76 10.42 -0.24 2.16
N TRP A 77 9.99 -1.48 1.95
CA TRP A 77 8.80 -2.04 2.57
C TRP A 77 8.88 -2.00 4.10
N SER A 78 7.73 -1.82 4.73
CA SER A 78 7.59 -1.69 6.18
C SER A 78 6.20 -2.10 6.63
N ASN A 79 6.01 -2.20 7.95
CA ASN A 79 4.67 -2.39 8.54
C ASN A 79 3.70 -1.26 8.17
N GLN A 80 4.18 -0.02 8.00
CA GLN A 80 3.37 1.10 7.55
C GLN A 80 2.93 0.91 6.10
N THR A 81 3.82 0.40 5.25
CA THR A 81 3.51 0.07 3.85
C THR A 81 2.44 -1.02 3.78
N THR A 82 2.57 -2.12 4.54
CA THR A 82 1.51 -3.14 4.64
C THR A 82 0.20 -2.54 5.17
N ALA A 83 0.27 -1.66 6.18
CA ALA A 83 -0.92 -1.01 6.74
C ALA A 83 -1.65 -0.13 5.74
N PHE A 84 -0.93 0.59 4.88
CA PHE A 84 -1.53 1.36 3.78
C PHE A 84 -2.39 0.46 2.89
N TYR A 85 -1.80 -0.63 2.37
CA TYR A 85 -2.50 -1.52 1.43
C TYR A 85 -3.71 -2.22 2.06
N VAL A 86 -3.67 -2.49 3.37
CA VAL A 86 -4.83 -3.06 4.09
C VAL A 86 -5.89 -1.99 4.37
N ALA A 87 -5.49 -0.78 4.78
CA ALA A 87 -6.40 0.27 5.23
C ALA A 87 -7.25 0.85 4.09
N ILE A 88 -6.73 0.89 2.85
CA ILE A 88 -7.51 1.34 1.70
C ILE A 88 -8.59 0.32 1.28
N ALA A 89 -8.48 -0.94 1.69
CA ALA A 89 -9.30 -2.03 1.16
C ALA A 89 -10.81 -1.76 1.23
N PRO A 90 -11.39 -1.27 2.34
CA PRO A 90 -12.84 -1.02 2.45
C PRO A 90 -13.40 -0.03 1.42
N PHE A 91 -12.56 0.84 0.88
CA PHE A 91 -12.93 1.91 -0.06
C PHE A 91 -12.75 1.50 -1.51
N VAL A 92 -12.00 0.43 -1.76
CA VAL A 92 -11.70 -0.06 -3.10
C VAL A 92 -12.80 -1.02 -3.56
N ARG A 93 -13.40 -0.74 -4.72
CA ARG A 93 -14.41 -1.59 -5.33
C ARG A 93 -13.79 -2.80 -6.01
N SER A 94 -12.70 -2.56 -6.75
CA SER A 94 -11.97 -3.60 -7.47
C SER A 94 -10.57 -3.11 -7.86
N GLY A 95 -9.67 -4.05 -8.14
CA GLY A 95 -8.36 -3.77 -8.73
C GLY A 95 -7.27 -4.65 -8.14
N THR A 96 -6.06 -4.49 -8.66
CA THR A 96 -4.90 -5.24 -8.19
C THR A 96 -3.68 -4.33 -8.16
N VAL A 97 -2.89 -4.46 -7.10
CA VAL A 97 -1.53 -3.93 -7.02
C VAL A 97 -0.57 -5.11 -7.02
N GLN A 98 0.39 -5.09 -7.93
CA GLN A 98 1.51 -6.01 -8.02
C GLN A 98 2.71 -5.39 -7.34
N ILE A 99 3.46 -6.19 -6.58
CA ILE A 99 4.69 -5.77 -5.92
C ILE A 99 5.81 -6.69 -6.39
N GLU A 100 6.90 -6.10 -6.87
CA GLU A 100 8.16 -6.79 -7.11
C GLU A 100 9.21 -6.32 -6.10
N GLY A 101 9.84 -7.24 -5.40
CA GLY A 101 10.94 -6.92 -4.48
C GLY A 101 12.31 -6.95 -5.14
N GLU A 102 13.32 -6.39 -4.47
CA GLU A 102 14.70 -6.32 -4.96
C GLU A 102 15.38 -7.66 -5.26
N ASP A 103 14.89 -8.74 -4.67
CA ASP A 103 15.36 -10.11 -4.90
C ASP A 103 14.57 -10.84 -6.00
N GLY A 104 13.62 -10.16 -6.65
CA GLY A 104 12.73 -10.71 -7.66
C GLY A 104 11.52 -11.46 -7.09
N ALA A 105 11.30 -11.48 -5.77
CA ALA A 105 10.05 -11.98 -5.22
C ALA A 105 8.88 -11.14 -5.72
N ARG A 106 7.75 -11.79 -5.96
CA ARG A 106 6.54 -11.16 -6.49
C ARG A 106 5.32 -11.59 -5.71
N TRP A 107 4.53 -10.61 -5.31
CA TRP A 107 3.21 -10.81 -4.74
C TRP A 107 2.25 -9.74 -5.20
N SER A 108 0.97 -9.96 -4.95
CA SER A 108 -0.09 -9.03 -5.34
C SER A 108 -1.11 -8.87 -4.24
N TYR A 109 -1.71 -7.69 -4.17
CA TYR A 109 -2.92 -7.42 -3.41
C TYR A 109 -4.08 -7.23 -4.38
N THR A 110 -5.03 -8.15 -4.36
CA THR A 110 -6.27 -8.05 -5.14
C THR A 110 -7.39 -7.55 -4.24
N TYR A 111 -8.05 -6.50 -4.71
CA TYR A 111 -9.14 -5.84 -4.02
C TYR A 111 -10.44 -6.20 -4.69
N ALA A 112 -11.42 -6.60 -3.89
CA ALA A 112 -12.78 -6.84 -4.36
C ALA A 112 -13.77 -6.59 -3.22
N ASN A 113 -14.76 -5.74 -3.46
CA ASN A 113 -15.88 -5.49 -2.54
C ASN A 113 -15.43 -5.10 -1.12
N GLY A 114 -14.44 -4.22 -0.99
CA GLY A 114 -13.97 -3.78 0.33
C GLY A 114 -12.98 -4.73 1.01
N GLN A 115 -12.63 -5.85 0.38
CA GLN A 115 -11.71 -6.86 0.91
C GLN A 115 -10.42 -6.89 0.10
N VAL A 116 -9.33 -7.27 0.74
CA VAL A 116 -8.03 -7.50 0.11
C VAL A 116 -7.61 -8.96 0.30
N THR A 117 -7.10 -9.57 -0.76
CA THR A 117 -6.44 -10.87 -0.71
C THR A 117 -5.02 -10.74 -1.25
N GLN A 118 -4.08 -11.42 -0.59
CA GLN A 118 -2.72 -11.50 -1.08
C GLN A 118 -2.56 -12.76 -1.95
N GLN A 119 -1.81 -12.64 -3.04
CA GLN A 119 -1.35 -13.77 -3.84
C GLN A 119 0.17 -13.72 -3.94
N GLY A 120 0.83 -14.84 -3.66
CA GLY A 120 2.29 -14.91 -3.59
C GLY A 120 2.82 -14.57 -2.20
N TRP A 121 4.12 -14.80 -2.02
CA TRP A 121 4.81 -14.51 -0.77
C TRP A 121 5.28 -13.06 -0.75
N ASN A 122 4.97 -12.35 0.32
CA ASN A 122 5.57 -11.05 0.57
C ASN A 122 7.07 -11.25 0.82
N GLY A 123 7.92 -10.75 -0.08
CA GLY A 123 9.36 -11.00 0.02
C GLY A 123 10.04 -10.29 1.20
N TRP A 124 9.36 -9.36 1.87
CA TRP A 124 9.88 -8.68 3.06
C TRP A 124 9.75 -9.53 4.35
N ASP A 125 8.61 -10.17 4.56
CA ASP A 125 8.27 -10.90 5.80
C ASP A 125 7.87 -12.36 5.57
N GLY A 126 8.00 -12.85 4.34
CA GLY A 126 7.66 -14.21 3.94
C GLY A 126 6.18 -14.58 4.06
N SER A 127 5.30 -13.66 4.44
CA SER A 127 3.89 -13.96 4.70
C SER A 127 3.08 -14.19 3.42
N VAL A 128 1.97 -14.92 3.52
CA VAL A 128 0.99 -15.14 2.42
C VAL A 128 -0.33 -14.39 2.63
N GLU A 129 -0.47 -13.69 3.74
CA GLU A 129 -1.58 -12.80 4.04
C GLU A 129 -1.04 -11.53 4.70
N PRO A 130 -1.73 -10.37 4.57
CA PRO A 130 -1.27 -9.14 5.19
C PRO A 130 -1.15 -9.27 6.71
N PHE A 131 0.05 -8.99 7.26
CA PHE A 131 0.38 -9.20 8.69
C PHE A 131 0.32 -10.67 9.16
N GLY A 132 0.36 -11.63 8.24
CA GLY A 132 0.38 -13.06 8.55
C GLY A 132 1.70 -13.54 9.13
N GLU A 133 1.73 -14.80 9.53
CA GLU A 133 2.98 -15.45 9.94
C GLU A 133 3.91 -15.65 8.74
N TYR A 134 5.21 -15.52 8.98
CA TYR A 134 6.25 -15.90 8.02
C TYR A 134 6.07 -17.38 7.64
N VAL A 135 6.13 -17.70 6.35
CA VAL A 135 6.14 -19.09 5.88
C VAL A 135 7.45 -19.41 5.19
N ASP A 136 8.01 -20.59 5.49
CA ASP A 136 9.23 -21.07 4.84
C ASP A 136 9.01 -21.26 3.34
N HIS A 137 9.83 -20.56 2.53
CA HIS A 137 9.85 -20.73 1.08
C HIS A 137 10.55 -22.05 0.70
N PRO A 138 10.08 -22.76 -0.35
CA PRO A 138 10.69 -24.02 -0.82
C PRO A 138 12.09 -23.86 -1.45
#